data_AF-A0A349CJM8-F1
#
_entry.id   AF-A0A349CJM8-F1
#
_cell.length_a   1.000
_cell.length_b   1.000
_cell.length_c   1.000
_cell.angle_alpha   90.00
_cell.angle_beta   90.00
_cell.angle_gamma   90.00
#
_symmetry.space_group_name_H-M   'P 1'
#
loop_
_entity.id
_entity.type
_entity.pdbx_description
1 polymer ?
#
loop_
_entity_poly.entity_id
_entity_poly.type
_entity_poly.pdbx_seq_one_letter_code
_entity_poly.pdbx_strand_id
1 'polypeptide(L)'
;MNWKKFKIKPVFWGILIFIVAQSITFGVIVQQESYLIEHGIIIPDQPDEVILWPTTTTSTATTTTTNTIKTTATTTISNSVILSITTQTQVTEFVTEYVSETPLFSSLGAILVYFFAVVIVLAVVLFVIPLSALKLLFRALFAFLFSWGIFIVQVFWMPLIPSIVIALTIGILWFFMPRIWLHNIIMILTMVSLGAVFGRLLSPWTAMILLLVIAAYDFLAVRFGFMTWMAKKMESSDTLPAFVLPSGISEWKESLKSPKNKNAISTETINTSGSFKHSILGGGDIGFPLLLTSAVYFAMGFNSALLVAAFSLAGLICAYMIQSYVLKGKPMPALPPIAVLSLVGLLLVI
;
A
#
# COMPACT_ATOMS: atom_id res chain seq x y z
N MET A 1 6.51 16.90 -35.96
CA MET A 1 7.42 15.99 -35.20
C MET A 1 6.87 14.58 -35.30
N ASN A 2 7.61 13.61 -35.84
CA ASN A 2 7.10 12.27 -36.17
C ASN A 2 7.29 11.33 -34.97
N TRP A 3 6.30 11.27 -34.06
CA TRP A 3 6.37 10.56 -32.77
C TRP A 3 6.54 9.03 -32.89
N LYS A 4 6.47 8.46 -34.11
CA LYS A 4 6.56 7.01 -34.36
C LYS A 4 7.96 6.38 -34.14
N LYS A 5 9.01 7.16 -33.85
CA LYS A 5 10.40 6.64 -33.75
C LYS A 5 11.02 6.62 -32.34
N PHE A 6 10.34 7.11 -31.31
CA PHE A 6 10.87 7.04 -29.94
C PHE A 6 10.63 5.64 -29.34
N LYS A 7 11.66 4.78 -29.40
CA LYS A 7 11.70 3.52 -28.65
C LYS A 7 12.21 3.79 -27.23
N ILE A 8 11.30 3.93 -26.28
CA ILE A 8 11.63 4.03 -24.86
C ILE A 8 11.93 2.62 -24.35
N LYS A 9 13.06 2.40 -23.68
CA LYS A 9 13.37 1.09 -23.08
C LYS A 9 12.34 0.80 -21.97
N PRO A 10 11.83 -0.44 -21.83
CA PRO A 10 10.84 -0.79 -20.79
C PRO A 10 11.25 -0.39 -19.37
N VAL A 11 12.55 -0.39 -19.07
CA VAL A 11 13.12 0.07 -17.78
C VAL A 11 12.68 1.50 -17.41
N PHE A 12 12.64 2.42 -18.38
CA PHE A 12 12.21 3.80 -18.11
C PHE A 12 10.73 3.87 -17.74
N TRP A 13 9.89 2.98 -18.30
CA TRP A 13 8.49 2.92 -17.90
C TRP A 13 8.33 2.40 -16.48
N GLY A 14 9.10 1.39 -16.07
CA GLY A 14 9.09 0.90 -14.69
C GLY A 14 9.46 2.01 -13.69
N ILE A 15 10.54 2.74 -13.97
CA ILE A 15 10.98 3.89 -13.15
C ILE A 15 9.90 4.99 -13.12
N LEU A 16 9.34 5.35 -14.28
CA LEU A 16 8.29 6.36 -14.36
C LEU A 16 7.04 5.97 -13.56
N ILE A 17 6.59 4.73 -13.68
CA ILE A 17 5.45 4.19 -12.94
C ILE A 17 5.72 4.25 -11.44
N PHE A 18 6.92 3.87 -11.00
CA PHE A 18 7.30 3.93 -9.59
C PHE A 18 7.26 5.36 -9.04
N ILE A 19 7.84 6.32 -9.78
CA ILE A 19 7.81 7.74 -9.40
C ILE A 19 6.38 8.26 -9.32
N VAL A 20 5.55 7.96 -10.33
CA VAL A 20 4.15 8.37 -10.34
C VAL A 20 3.39 7.75 -9.16
N ALA A 21 3.59 6.47 -8.89
CA ALA A 21 2.96 5.78 -7.76
C ALA A 21 3.36 6.41 -6.42
N GLN A 22 4.65 6.71 -6.21
CA GLN A 22 5.10 7.37 -4.98
C GLN A 22 4.53 8.78 -4.83
N SER A 23 4.51 9.58 -5.89
CA SER A 23 3.93 10.92 -5.86
C SER A 23 2.43 10.89 -5.51
N ILE A 24 1.66 9.97 -6.09
CA ILE A 24 0.23 9.82 -5.76
C ILE A 24 0.08 9.34 -4.32
N THR A 25 0.94 8.43 -3.85
CA THR A 25 0.91 7.91 -2.47
C THR A 25 1.07 9.03 -1.45
N PHE A 26 2.04 9.93 -1.62
CA PHE A 26 2.15 11.11 -0.76
C PHE A 26 0.90 11.98 -0.80
N GLY A 27 0.31 12.20 -1.98
CA GLY A 27 -0.95 12.94 -2.11
C GLY A 27 -2.10 12.30 -1.33
N VAL A 28 -2.25 10.98 -1.43
CA VAL A 28 -3.29 10.21 -0.70
C VAL A 28 -3.08 10.29 0.79
N ILE A 29 -1.85 10.08 1.25
CA ILE A 29 -1.54 10.01 2.68
C ILE A 29 -1.78 11.35 3.38
N VAL A 30 -1.35 12.46 2.76
CA VAL A 30 -1.59 13.82 3.29
C VAL A 30 -3.09 14.12 3.38
N GLN A 31 -3.85 13.73 2.35
CA GLN A 31 -5.30 13.95 2.33
C GLN A 31 -6.03 13.03 3.32
N GLN A 32 -5.56 11.79 3.49
CA GLN A 32 -6.13 10.83 4.43
C GLN A 32 -6.09 11.38 5.86
N GLU A 33 -4.97 11.97 6.29
CA GLU A 33 -4.86 12.56 7.62
C GLU A 33 -5.88 13.71 7.83
N SER A 34 -5.99 14.60 6.85
CA SER A 34 -6.96 15.70 6.88
C SER A 34 -8.41 15.19 6.97
N TYR A 35 -8.74 14.18 6.17
CA TYR A 35 -10.07 13.57 6.14
C TYR A 35 -10.47 12.94 7.48
N LEU A 36 -9.53 12.24 8.12
CA LEU A 36 -9.76 11.57 9.41
C LEU A 36 -10.02 12.57 10.54
N ILE A 37 -9.27 13.68 10.57
CA ILE A 37 -9.45 14.76 11.53
C ILE A 37 -10.83 15.42 11.35
N GLU A 38 -11.21 15.74 10.11
CA GLU A 38 -12.50 16.38 9.80
C GLU A 38 -13.70 15.53 10.26
N HIS A 39 -13.61 14.21 10.13
CA HIS A 39 -14.70 13.29 10.50
C HIS A 39 -14.62 12.79 11.95
N GLY A 40 -13.66 13.28 12.74
CA GLY A 40 -13.45 12.84 14.13
C GLY A 40 -13.12 11.34 14.24
N ILE A 41 -12.54 10.75 13.18
CA ILE A 41 -12.18 9.34 13.15
C ILE A 41 -10.82 9.20 13.81
N ILE A 42 -10.83 8.77 15.08
CA ILE A 42 -9.62 8.47 15.83
C ILE A 42 -9.13 7.09 15.40
N ILE A 43 -8.04 7.05 14.64
CA ILE A 43 -7.30 5.82 14.34
C ILE A 43 -6.25 5.65 15.43
N PRO A 44 -6.10 4.46 16.03
CA PRO A 44 -5.03 4.21 16.99
C PRO A 44 -3.66 4.52 16.39
N ASP A 45 -2.76 5.01 17.22
CA ASP A 45 -1.38 5.28 16.82
C ASP A 45 -0.67 4.00 16.38
N GLN A 46 0.34 4.16 15.54
CA GLN A 46 1.18 3.03 15.14
C GLN A 46 1.88 2.44 16.37
N PRO A 47 2.06 1.12 16.44
CA PRO A 47 2.77 0.51 17.55
C PRO A 47 4.24 0.93 17.53
N ASP A 48 4.73 1.48 18.66
CA ASP A 48 6.12 1.92 18.82
C ASP A 48 7.13 0.76 18.69
N GLU A 49 6.74 -0.42 19.16
CA GLU A 49 7.59 -1.62 19.15
C GLU A 49 6.99 -2.75 18.31
N VAL A 50 7.88 -3.56 17.73
CA VAL A 50 7.50 -4.81 17.07
C VAL A 50 7.18 -5.84 18.15
N ILE A 51 5.91 -5.96 18.52
CA ILE A 51 5.45 -6.95 19.51
C ILE A 51 5.47 -8.34 18.85
N LEU A 52 6.57 -9.08 19.04
CA LEU A 52 6.72 -10.46 18.55
C LEU A 52 5.95 -11.48 19.39
N TRP A 53 5.68 -11.17 20.67
CA TRP A 53 5.00 -12.03 21.64
C TRP A 53 4.13 -11.19 22.59
N PRO A 54 3.01 -11.72 23.12
CA PRO A 54 2.16 -10.96 24.03
C PRO A 54 2.90 -10.69 25.35
N THR A 55 3.15 -9.42 25.64
CA THR A 55 3.61 -8.94 26.95
C THR A 55 2.44 -8.29 27.67
N THR A 56 2.31 -8.53 28.97
CA THR A 56 1.37 -7.78 29.82
C THR A 56 1.93 -6.37 30.04
N THR A 57 1.31 -5.38 29.43
CA THR A 57 1.54 -3.97 29.77
C THR A 57 0.32 -3.41 30.47
N THR A 58 0.50 -2.96 31.71
CA THR A 58 -0.50 -2.21 32.46
C THR A 58 -0.63 -0.83 31.83
N SER A 59 -1.71 -0.61 31.10
CA SER A 59 -2.08 0.71 30.59
C SER A 59 -2.84 1.46 31.69
N THR A 60 -2.18 2.44 32.33
CA THR A 60 -2.85 3.36 33.25
C THR A 60 -3.41 4.53 32.43
N ALA A 61 -4.71 4.49 32.12
CA ALA A 61 -5.39 5.61 31.48
C ALA A 61 -5.84 6.62 32.55
N THR A 62 -5.08 7.70 32.73
CA THR A 62 -5.47 8.82 33.59
C THR A 62 -6.45 9.73 32.83
N THR A 63 -7.73 9.69 33.19
CA THR A 63 -8.72 10.65 32.66
C THR A 63 -8.91 11.77 33.67
N THR A 64 -8.31 12.95 33.42
CA THR A 64 -8.53 14.14 34.25
C THR A 64 -9.82 14.83 33.80
N THR A 65 -10.86 14.77 34.64
CA THR A 65 -12.11 15.51 34.41
C THR A 65 -12.14 16.76 35.29
N THR A 66 -11.89 17.93 34.70
CA THR A 66 -11.89 19.21 35.43
C THR A 66 -13.32 19.77 35.51
N ASN A 67 -14.02 19.51 36.61
CA ASN A 67 -15.31 20.15 36.88
C ASN A 67 -15.08 21.53 37.52
N THR A 68 -15.38 22.60 36.78
CA THR A 68 -15.28 23.98 37.29
C THR A 68 -16.62 24.40 37.90
N ILE A 69 -16.72 24.45 39.22
CA ILE A 69 -17.89 24.99 39.92
C ILE A 69 -17.63 26.47 40.23
N LYS A 70 -18.37 27.38 39.59
CA LYS A 70 -18.33 28.83 39.92
C LYS A 70 -19.43 29.13 40.95
N THR A 71 -19.04 29.51 42.16
CA THR A 71 -19.97 30.00 43.20
C THR A 71 -19.89 31.52 43.26
N THR A 72 -20.97 32.21 42.91
CA THR A 72 -21.07 33.67 43.01
C THR A 72 -21.73 34.04 44.33
N ALA A 73 -20.99 34.70 45.24
CA ALA A 73 -21.55 35.27 46.46
C ALA A 73 -21.74 36.78 46.29
N THR A 74 -22.99 37.25 46.43
CA THR A 74 -23.34 38.68 46.41
C THR A 74 -23.60 39.13 47.84
N THR A 75 -22.78 40.04 48.37
CA THR A 75 -23.03 40.68 49.67
C THR A 75 -23.41 42.14 49.41
N THR A 76 -24.63 42.52 49.81
CA THR A 76 -25.12 43.91 49.71
C THR A 76 -24.84 44.62 51.03
N ILE A 77 -24.05 45.70 51.00
CA ILE A 77 -23.90 46.62 52.13
C ILE A 77 -24.32 48.02 51.67
N SER A 78 -25.24 48.61 52.43
CA SER A 78 -25.83 49.93 52.19
C SER A 78 -24.82 51.05 52.47
N ASN A 79 -24.87 52.04 51.56
CA ASN A 79 -24.29 53.37 51.60
C ASN A 79 -22.75 53.45 51.40
N SER A 80 -22.38 53.86 50.18
CA SER A 80 -21.04 54.01 49.57
C SER A 80 -20.43 52.73 48.97
N VAL A 81 -20.78 52.46 47.71
CA VAL A 81 -20.39 51.22 47.00
C VAL A 81 -19.09 51.43 46.22
N ILE A 82 -18.01 50.80 46.70
CA ILE A 82 -16.87 50.39 45.88
C ILE A 82 -17.11 48.93 45.50
N LEU A 83 -17.35 48.64 44.22
CA LEU A 83 -17.50 47.28 43.69
C LEU A 83 -16.12 46.60 43.65
N SER A 84 -15.89 45.67 44.57
CA SER A 84 -14.74 44.76 44.52
C SER A 84 -15.27 43.34 44.31
N ILE A 85 -15.25 42.89 43.05
CA ILE A 85 -15.61 41.52 42.67
C ILE A 85 -14.38 40.65 42.91
N THR A 86 -14.41 39.83 43.97
CA THR A 86 -13.37 38.82 44.19
C THR A 86 -13.88 37.47 43.72
N THR A 87 -13.42 37.04 42.54
CA THR A 87 -13.72 35.70 42.00
C THR A 87 -12.72 34.71 42.60
N GLN A 88 -13.16 33.83 43.50
CA GLN A 88 -12.36 32.67 43.91
C GLN A 88 -12.78 31.44 43.08
N THR A 89 -11.83 30.90 42.33
CA THR A 89 -11.98 29.63 41.61
C THR A 89 -11.39 28.52 42.48
N GLN A 90 -12.22 27.62 43.02
CA GLN A 90 -11.73 26.36 43.56
C GLN A 90 -11.75 25.29 42.47
N VAL A 91 -10.59 24.70 42.20
CA VAL A 91 -10.43 23.57 41.28
C VAL A 91 -10.36 22.31 42.13
N THR A 92 -11.41 21.48 42.07
CA THR A 92 -11.41 20.16 42.71
C THR A 92 -11.04 19.13 41.66
N GLU A 93 -9.84 18.57 41.75
CA GLU A 93 -9.36 17.51 40.85
C GLU A 93 -9.82 16.15 41.36
N PHE A 94 -10.73 15.51 40.64
CA PHE A 94 -11.14 14.13 40.92
C PHE A 94 -10.39 13.20 39.96
N VAL A 95 -9.35 12.54 40.46
CA VAL A 95 -8.65 11.48 39.72
C VAL A 95 -9.43 10.19 39.90
N THR A 96 -10.12 9.74 38.85
CA THR A 96 -10.81 8.45 38.84
C THR A 96 -9.92 7.45 38.10
N GLU A 97 -9.23 6.58 38.83
CA GLU A 97 -8.37 5.54 38.25
C GLU A 97 -9.26 4.38 37.77
N TYR A 98 -9.49 4.30 36.46
CA TYR A 98 -10.15 3.15 35.84
C TYR A 98 -9.09 2.12 35.47
N VAL A 99 -8.90 1.12 36.34
CA VAL A 99 -8.12 -0.08 36.01
C VAL A 99 -9.01 -0.97 35.13
N SER A 100 -8.95 -0.75 33.82
CA SER A 100 -9.59 -1.62 32.84
C SER A 100 -8.63 -2.74 32.47
N GLU A 101 -8.77 -3.91 33.10
CA GLU A 101 -8.11 -5.13 32.65
C GLU A 101 -8.81 -5.63 31.38
N THR A 102 -8.48 -5.04 30.23
CA THR A 102 -8.82 -5.68 28.96
C THR A 102 -7.80 -6.79 28.71
N PRO A 103 -8.22 -8.06 28.55
CA PRO A 103 -7.31 -9.09 28.08
C PRO A 103 -6.86 -8.69 26.68
N LEU A 104 -5.61 -8.24 26.55
CA LEU A 104 -4.94 -8.13 25.26
C LEU A 104 -4.79 -9.55 24.72
N PHE A 105 -5.78 -10.00 23.95
CA PHE A 105 -5.67 -11.21 23.16
C PHE A 105 -4.37 -11.12 22.35
N SER A 106 -3.53 -12.16 22.44
CA SER A 106 -2.35 -12.28 21.60
C SER A 106 -2.76 -12.18 20.14
N SER A 107 -2.56 -11.00 19.56
CA SER A 107 -3.01 -10.68 18.22
C SER A 107 -2.35 -11.62 17.21
N LEU A 108 -1.11 -12.04 17.46
CA LEU A 108 -0.37 -12.93 16.56
C LEU A 108 -0.99 -14.33 16.44
N GLY A 109 -1.48 -14.92 17.53
CA GLY A 109 -2.14 -16.23 17.49
C GLY A 109 -3.43 -16.18 16.66
N ALA A 110 -4.27 -15.18 16.92
CA ALA A 110 -5.47 -14.95 16.12
C ALA A 110 -5.13 -14.63 14.66
N ILE A 111 -4.15 -13.76 14.41
CA ILE A 111 -3.68 -13.37 13.07
C ILE A 111 -3.14 -14.59 12.31
N LEU A 112 -2.35 -15.45 12.94
CA LEU A 112 -1.85 -16.68 12.31
C LEU A 112 -2.99 -17.64 11.99
N VAL A 113 -3.94 -17.83 12.91
CA VAL A 113 -5.12 -18.66 12.67
C VAL A 113 -5.94 -18.10 11.50
N TYR A 114 -6.18 -16.79 11.46
CA TYR A 114 -6.85 -16.12 10.35
C TYR A 114 -6.06 -16.28 9.04
N PHE A 115 -4.75 -16.08 9.06
CA PHE A 115 -3.88 -16.22 7.90
C PHE A 115 -3.93 -17.65 7.35
N PHE A 116 -3.71 -18.66 8.18
CA PHE A 116 -3.78 -20.07 7.77
C PHE A 116 -5.19 -20.48 7.34
N ALA A 117 -6.23 -20.00 8.01
CA ALA A 117 -7.61 -20.23 7.60
C ALA A 117 -7.88 -19.65 6.20
N VAL A 118 -7.45 -18.42 5.93
CA VAL A 118 -7.55 -17.81 4.61
C VAL A 118 -6.75 -18.60 3.57
N VAL A 119 -5.52 -19.00 3.88
CA VAL A 119 -4.68 -19.81 2.96
C VAL A 119 -5.34 -21.15 2.63
N ILE A 120 -5.90 -21.84 3.63
CA ILE A 120 -6.61 -23.11 3.45
C ILE A 120 -7.86 -22.91 2.60
N VAL A 121 -8.69 -21.90 2.92
CA VAL A 121 -9.89 -21.58 2.14
C VAL A 121 -9.50 -21.28 0.70
N LEU A 122 -8.46 -20.47 0.47
CA LEU A 122 -7.97 -20.15 -0.86
C LEU A 122 -7.51 -21.39 -1.61
N ALA A 123 -6.76 -22.27 -0.94
CA ALA A 123 -6.27 -23.53 -1.51
C ALA A 123 -7.42 -24.46 -1.90
N VAL A 124 -8.45 -24.60 -1.05
CA VAL A 124 -9.65 -25.41 -1.34
C VAL A 124 -10.44 -24.81 -2.50
N VAL A 125 -10.66 -23.51 -2.50
CA VAL A 125 -11.35 -22.78 -3.58
C VAL A 125 -10.61 -22.97 -4.91
N LEU A 126 -9.28 -22.86 -4.90
CA LEU A 126 -8.43 -23.09 -6.07
C LEU A 126 -8.44 -24.54 -6.55
N PHE A 127 -8.54 -25.50 -5.63
CA PHE A 127 -8.54 -26.92 -5.94
C PHE A 127 -9.88 -27.41 -6.52
N VAL A 128 -11.00 -26.90 -6.00
CA VAL A 128 -12.35 -27.38 -6.36
C VAL A 128 -12.88 -26.73 -7.65
N ILE A 129 -12.51 -25.48 -7.93
CA ILE A 129 -13.09 -24.72 -9.03
C ILE A 129 -12.41 -25.07 -10.37
N PRO A 130 -13.16 -25.46 -11.42
CA PRO A 130 -12.57 -25.74 -12.73
C PRO A 130 -11.91 -24.50 -13.34
N LEU A 131 -10.83 -24.71 -14.11
CA LEU A 131 -9.98 -23.63 -14.65
C LEU A 131 -10.75 -22.56 -15.45
N SER A 132 -11.86 -22.91 -16.09
CA SER A 132 -12.72 -21.97 -16.81
C SER A 132 -13.45 -21.00 -15.87
N ALA A 133 -13.97 -21.50 -14.75
CA ALA A 133 -14.60 -20.69 -13.71
C ALA A 133 -13.55 -19.90 -12.92
N LEU A 134 -12.34 -20.44 -12.74
CA LEU A 134 -11.23 -19.74 -12.09
C LEU A 134 -10.84 -18.46 -12.84
N LYS A 135 -10.86 -18.48 -14.18
CA LYS A 135 -10.64 -17.28 -15.00
C LYS A 135 -11.70 -16.20 -14.77
N LEU A 136 -12.97 -16.59 -14.64
CA LEU A 136 -14.04 -15.64 -14.33
C LEU A 136 -13.90 -15.11 -12.90
N LEU A 137 -13.60 -16.00 -11.94
CA LEU A 137 -13.38 -15.65 -10.53
C LEU A 137 -12.25 -14.64 -10.38
N PHE A 138 -11.08 -14.88 -10.97
CA PHE A 138 -9.96 -13.94 -10.90
C PHE A 138 -10.29 -12.60 -11.56
N ARG A 139 -11.00 -12.61 -12.69
CA ARG A 139 -11.43 -11.36 -13.34
C ARG A 139 -12.43 -10.58 -12.48
N ALA A 140 -13.37 -11.26 -11.82
CA ALA A 140 -14.31 -10.63 -10.90
C ALA A 140 -13.59 -10.10 -9.65
N LEU A 141 -12.68 -10.89 -9.08
CA LEU A 141 -11.87 -10.50 -7.93
C LEU A 141 -11.00 -9.27 -8.23
N PHE A 142 -10.32 -9.24 -9.39
CA PHE A 142 -9.54 -8.06 -9.77
C PHE A 142 -10.42 -6.84 -10.05
N ALA A 143 -11.57 -7.00 -10.71
CA ALA A 143 -12.50 -5.88 -10.90
C ALA A 143 -12.98 -5.32 -9.55
N PHE A 144 -13.23 -6.20 -8.57
CA PHE A 144 -13.57 -5.80 -7.21
C PHE A 144 -12.41 -5.08 -6.52
N LEU A 145 -11.20 -5.65 -6.51
CA LEU A 145 -10.01 -5.04 -5.90
C LEU A 145 -9.68 -3.68 -6.54
N PHE A 146 -9.88 -3.54 -7.84
CA PHE A 146 -9.69 -2.30 -8.58
C PHE A 146 -10.74 -1.26 -8.24
N SER A 147 -12.02 -1.65 -8.16
CA SER A 147 -13.07 -0.77 -7.67
C SER A 147 -12.75 -0.29 -6.26
N TRP A 148 -12.35 -1.22 -5.38
CA TRP A 148 -12.01 -0.92 -4.00
C TRP A 148 -10.82 0.05 -3.89
N GLY A 149 -9.73 -0.21 -4.61
CA GLY A 149 -8.55 0.66 -4.61
C GLY A 149 -8.87 2.06 -5.10
N ILE A 150 -9.65 2.18 -6.17
CA ILE A 150 -10.11 3.48 -6.69
C ILE A 150 -11.01 4.20 -5.68
N PHE A 151 -11.94 3.47 -5.05
CA PHE A 151 -12.84 4.02 -4.02
C PHE A 151 -12.05 4.62 -2.86
N ILE A 152 -11.08 3.88 -2.32
CA ILE A 152 -10.24 4.35 -1.21
C ILE A 152 -9.43 5.58 -1.60
N VAL A 153 -8.87 5.64 -2.81
CA VAL A 153 -8.20 6.88 -3.25
C VAL A 153 -9.22 8.00 -3.27
N GLN A 154 -10.36 7.84 -3.95
CA GLN A 154 -11.31 8.94 -4.17
C GLN A 154 -12.00 9.46 -2.92
N VAL A 155 -12.32 8.61 -1.95
CA VAL A 155 -13.10 9.00 -0.75
C VAL A 155 -12.44 10.13 0.04
N PHE A 156 -11.12 10.30 -0.09
CA PHE A 156 -10.38 11.37 0.57
C PHE A 156 -10.52 12.75 -0.11
N TRP A 157 -10.89 12.81 -1.39
CA TRP A 157 -11.03 14.08 -2.14
C TRP A 157 -12.46 14.45 -2.51
N MET A 158 -13.41 13.51 -2.41
CA MET A 158 -14.78 13.76 -2.80
C MET A 158 -15.77 13.05 -1.86
N PRO A 159 -17.04 13.48 -1.83
CA PRO A 159 -18.05 12.83 -0.99
C PRO A 159 -18.22 11.33 -1.27
N LEU A 160 -18.82 10.61 -0.33
CA LEU A 160 -18.95 9.15 -0.38
C LEU A 160 -19.68 8.66 -1.64
N ILE A 161 -20.81 9.28 -1.99
CA ILE A 161 -21.67 8.85 -3.11
C ILE A 161 -20.93 8.90 -4.47
N PRO A 162 -20.34 10.04 -4.90
CA PRO A 162 -19.61 10.08 -6.17
C PRO A 162 -18.41 9.13 -6.19
N SER A 163 -17.70 8.95 -5.07
CA SER A 163 -16.59 7.99 -4.97
C SER A 163 -17.02 6.56 -5.32
N ILE A 164 -18.15 6.10 -4.76
CA ILE A 164 -18.70 4.77 -5.02
C ILE A 164 -19.10 4.62 -6.49
N VAL A 165 -19.82 5.62 -7.04
CA VAL A 165 -20.31 5.58 -8.43
C VAL A 165 -19.14 5.50 -9.42
N ILE A 166 -18.11 6.32 -9.24
CA ILE A 166 -16.94 6.34 -10.13
C ILE A 166 -16.14 5.04 -9.99
N ALA A 167 -15.89 4.57 -8.77
CA ALA A 167 -15.18 3.33 -8.51
C ALA A 167 -15.84 2.12 -9.18
N LEU A 168 -17.15 1.95 -9.01
CA LEU A 168 -17.92 0.89 -9.66
C LEU A 168 -17.92 1.04 -11.19
N THR A 169 -18.10 2.26 -11.70
CA THR A 169 -18.09 2.50 -13.15
C THR A 169 -16.77 2.10 -13.78
N ILE A 170 -15.64 2.47 -13.17
CA ILE A 170 -14.31 2.12 -13.67
C ILE A 170 -14.05 0.62 -13.52
N GLY A 171 -14.44 0.00 -12.41
CA GLY A 171 -14.32 -1.45 -12.21
C GLY A 171 -15.11 -2.25 -13.24
N ILE A 172 -16.35 -1.84 -13.53
CA ILE A 172 -17.19 -2.43 -14.58
C ILE A 172 -16.59 -2.19 -15.96
N LEU A 173 -16.11 -0.98 -16.24
CA LEU A 173 -15.46 -0.65 -17.50
C LEU A 173 -14.22 -1.52 -17.73
N TRP A 174 -13.38 -1.69 -16.71
CA TRP A 174 -12.23 -2.58 -16.77
C TRP A 174 -12.67 -4.04 -16.93
N PHE A 175 -13.72 -4.46 -16.22
CA PHE A 175 -14.27 -5.80 -16.33
C PHE A 175 -14.65 -6.10 -17.78
N PHE A 176 -15.33 -5.22 -18.50
CA PHE A 176 -15.72 -5.46 -19.91
C PHE A 176 -14.60 -5.19 -20.93
N MET A 177 -13.80 -4.14 -20.71
CA MET A 177 -12.80 -3.63 -21.65
C MET A 177 -11.41 -3.49 -21.00
N PRO A 178 -10.71 -4.62 -20.71
CA PRO A 178 -9.38 -4.60 -20.09
C PRO A 178 -8.33 -4.15 -21.11
N ARG A 179 -8.19 -2.84 -21.28
CA ARG A 179 -7.13 -2.20 -22.08
C ARG A 179 -5.85 -2.10 -21.25
N ILE A 180 -4.68 -2.18 -21.89
CA ILE A 180 -3.37 -2.14 -21.20
C ILE A 180 -3.19 -0.85 -20.39
N TRP A 181 -3.46 0.31 -21.01
CA TRP A 181 -3.36 1.60 -20.32
C TRP A 181 -4.29 1.69 -19.09
N LEU A 182 -5.53 1.23 -19.23
CA LEU A 182 -6.52 1.27 -18.17
C LEU A 182 -6.11 0.34 -17.02
N HIS A 183 -5.66 -0.87 -17.35
CA HIS A 183 -5.15 -1.83 -16.37
C HIS A 183 -3.97 -1.26 -15.57
N ASN A 184 -2.95 -0.70 -16.23
CA ASN A 184 -1.78 -0.17 -15.54
C ASN A 184 -2.13 1.03 -14.64
N ILE A 185 -2.98 1.95 -15.10
CA ILE A 185 -3.42 3.10 -14.27
C ILE A 185 -4.15 2.60 -13.03
N ILE A 186 -5.13 1.72 -13.21
CA ILE A 186 -5.92 1.18 -12.09
C ILE A 186 -5.04 0.37 -11.12
N MET A 187 -4.06 -0.38 -11.64
CA MET A 187 -3.08 -1.08 -10.82
C MET A 187 -2.27 -0.10 -9.97
N ILE A 188 -1.78 1.02 -10.54
CA ILE A 188 -1.11 2.07 -9.76
C ILE A 188 -2.02 2.56 -8.62
N LEU A 189 -3.26 2.96 -8.94
CA LEU A 189 -4.19 3.47 -7.92
C LEU A 189 -4.48 2.42 -6.83
N THR A 190 -4.58 1.15 -7.20
CA THR A 190 -4.84 0.07 -6.26
C THR A 190 -3.64 -0.17 -5.34
N MET A 191 -2.41 -0.16 -5.87
CA MET A 191 -1.20 -0.30 -5.03
C MET A 191 -0.99 0.91 -4.13
N VAL A 192 -1.31 2.12 -4.62
CA VAL A 192 -1.28 3.35 -3.82
C VAL A 192 -2.28 3.27 -2.66
N SER A 193 -3.53 2.85 -2.94
CA SER A 193 -4.55 2.64 -1.91
C SER A 193 -4.10 1.64 -0.85
N LEU A 194 -3.54 0.51 -1.28
CA LEU A 194 -3.01 -0.52 -0.39
C LEU A 194 -1.88 0.06 0.48
N GLY A 195 -0.92 0.73 -0.12
CA GLY A 195 0.20 1.36 0.60
C GLY A 195 -0.26 2.41 1.61
N ALA A 196 -1.20 3.28 1.24
CA ALA A 196 -1.73 4.33 2.13
C ALA A 196 -2.47 3.74 3.34
N VAL A 197 -3.40 2.82 3.11
CA VAL A 197 -4.21 2.22 4.19
C VAL A 197 -3.36 1.34 5.09
N PHE A 198 -2.63 0.37 4.53
CA PHE A 198 -1.85 -0.56 5.34
C PHE A 198 -0.60 0.07 5.93
N GLY A 199 -0.03 1.11 5.29
CA GLY A 199 1.10 1.84 5.86
C GLY A 199 0.76 2.49 7.20
N ARG A 200 -0.46 3.04 7.35
CA ARG A 200 -0.90 3.57 8.66
C ARG A 200 -1.06 2.49 9.73
N LEU A 201 -1.38 1.26 9.34
CA LEU A 201 -1.62 0.16 10.27
C LEU A 201 -0.34 -0.55 10.71
N LEU A 202 0.78 -0.32 10.03
CA LEU A 202 2.03 -1.03 10.27
C LEU A 202 3.11 -0.07 10.76
N SER A 203 3.89 -0.48 11.76
CA SER A 203 5.10 0.25 12.12
C SER A 203 6.14 0.15 11.00
N PRO A 204 7.03 1.16 10.84
CA PRO A 204 8.08 1.14 9.82
C PRO A 204 8.95 -0.13 9.85
N TRP A 205 9.27 -0.62 11.05
CA TRP A 205 10.03 -1.85 11.24
C TRP A 205 9.25 -3.10 10.81
N THR A 206 7.95 -3.16 11.11
CA THR A 206 7.10 -4.28 10.64
C THR A 206 7.01 -4.30 9.12
N ALA A 207 6.80 -3.14 8.50
CA ALA A 207 6.81 -2.98 7.04
C ALA A 207 8.16 -3.40 6.42
N MET A 208 9.28 -3.03 7.07
CA MET A 208 10.63 -3.40 6.63
C MET A 208 10.87 -4.91 6.74
N ILE A 209 10.49 -5.53 7.84
CA ILE A 209 10.62 -6.98 8.03
C ILE A 209 9.79 -7.72 6.98
N LEU A 210 8.56 -7.27 6.72
CA LEU A 210 7.72 -7.83 5.66
C LEU A 210 8.40 -7.72 4.29
N LEU A 211 8.94 -6.55 3.95
CA LEU A 211 9.68 -6.32 2.70
C LEU A 211 10.91 -7.25 2.59
N LEU A 212 11.68 -7.42 3.67
CA LEU A 212 12.85 -8.31 3.71
C LEU A 212 12.47 -9.79 3.56
N VAL A 213 11.41 -10.24 4.24
CA VAL A 213 10.92 -11.63 4.14
C VAL A 213 10.46 -11.94 2.72
N ILE A 214 9.70 -11.03 2.09
CA ILE A 214 9.25 -11.22 0.70
C ILE A 214 10.43 -11.11 -0.28
N ALA A 215 11.40 -10.24 -0.05
CA ALA A 215 12.62 -10.17 -0.85
C ALA A 215 13.45 -11.46 -0.77
N ALA A 216 13.58 -12.04 0.42
CA ALA A 216 14.23 -13.34 0.61
C ALA A 216 13.46 -14.45 -0.13
N TYR A 217 12.13 -14.44 -0.06
CA TYR A 217 11.28 -15.37 -0.81
C TYR A 217 11.48 -15.23 -2.33
N ASP A 218 11.48 -14.01 -2.87
CA ASP A 218 11.68 -13.73 -4.30
C ASP A 218 13.05 -14.23 -4.78
N PHE A 219 14.11 -13.96 -4.01
CA PHE A 219 15.45 -14.49 -4.29
C PHE A 219 15.47 -16.02 -4.33
N LEU A 220 14.81 -16.69 -3.37
CA LEU A 220 14.71 -18.14 -3.30
C LEU A 220 13.92 -18.71 -4.48
N ALA A 221 12.79 -18.08 -4.82
CA ALA A 221 11.92 -18.48 -5.92
C ALA A 221 12.63 -18.40 -7.28
N VAL A 222 13.46 -17.37 -7.49
CA VAL A 222 14.29 -17.26 -8.71
C VAL A 222 15.37 -18.33 -8.73
N ARG A 223 16.05 -18.59 -7.61
CA ARG A 223 17.10 -19.61 -7.54
C ARG A 223 16.59 -21.01 -7.89
N PHE A 224 15.37 -21.35 -7.48
CA PHE A 224 14.76 -22.64 -7.78
C PHE A 224 14.01 -22.69 -9.12
N GLY A 225 13.99 -21.59 -9.89
CA GLY A 225 13.25 -21.53 -11.16
C GLY A 225 11.73 -21.64 -10.99
N PHE A 226 11.21 -21.47 -9.78
CA PHE A 226 9.77 -21.55 -9.52
C PHE A 226 9.00 -20.45 -10.25
N MET A 227 9.61 -19.27 -10.37
CA MET A 227 9.03 -18.11 -11.04
C MET A 227 8.80 -18.36 -12.55
N THR A 228 9.76 -18.96 -13.26
CA THR A 228 9.62 -19.26 -14.70
C THR A 228 8.63 -20.41 -14.93
N TRP A 229 8.62 -21.40 -14.04
CA TRP A 229 7.63 -22.48 -14.08
C TRP A 229 6.20 -21.97 -13.86
N MET A 230 5.99 -21.10 -12.86
CA MET A 230 4.70 -20.49 -12.56
C MET A 230 4.24 -19.56 -13.70
N ALA A 231 5.14 -18.72 -14.23
CA ALA A 231 4.83 -17.84 -15.35
C ALA A 231 4.30 -18.62 -16.57
N LYS A 232 4.95 -19.73 -16.93
CA LYS A 232 4.50 -20.63 -18.01
C LYS A 232 3.13 -21.25 -17.73
N LYS A 233 2.83 -21.54 -16.46
CA LYS A 233 1.51 -22.09 -16.08
C LYS A 233 0.42 -21.02 -16.10
N MET A 234 0.73 -19.81 -15.64
CA MET A 234 -0.20 -18.68 -15.59
C MET A 234 -0.41 -18.01 -16.94
N GLU A 235 0.51 -18.12 -17.90
CA GLU A 235 0.32 -17.64 -19.28
C GLU A 235 -0.94 -18.26 -19.93
N SER A 236 -1.26 -19.51 -19.56
CA SER A 236 -2.49 -20.16 -20.02
C SER A 236 -3.78 -19.52 -19.48
N SER A 237 -3.66 -18.68 -18.44
CA SER A 237 -4.75 -17.91 -17.86
C SER A 237 -4.67 -16.45 -18.31
N ASP A 238 -5.71 -15.94 -18.98
CA ASP A 238 -5.75 -14.57 -19.54
C ASP A 238 -5.84 -13.45 -18.46
N THR A 239 -5.38 -13.69 -17.22
CA THR A 239 -5.52 -12.79 -16.06
C THR A 239 -4.26 -12.80 -15.20
N LEU A 240 -3.22 -12.06 -15.62
CA LEU A 240 -2.01 -11.86 -14.82
C LEU A 240 -2.11 -10.54 -14.02
N PRO A 241 -1.99 -10.56 -12.68
CA PRO A 241 -1.90 -9.35 -11.86
C PRO A 241 -0.47 -8.78 -11.93
N ALA A 242 -0.09 -8.25 -13.08
CA ALA A 242 1.23 -7.68 -13.27
C ALA A 242 1.19 -6.50 -14.24
N PHE A 243 2.09 -5.54 -14.04
CA PHE A 243 2.20 -4.39 -14.93
C PHE A 243 2.71 -4.86 -16.30
N VAL A 244 1.96 -4.49 -17.34
CA VAL A 244 2.32 -4.83 -18.72
C VAL A 244 2.99 -3.61 -19.33
N LEU A 245 4.31 -3.67 -19.55
CA LEU A 245 5.08 -2.58 -20.15
C LEU A 245 5.25 -2.83 -21.66
N PRO A 246 4.53 -2.09 -22.53
CA PRO A 246 4.70 -2.20 -23.97
C PRO A 246 6.03 -1.60 -24.43
N SER A 247 6.53 -2.09 -25.57
CA SER A 247 7.77 -1.59 -26.20
C SER A 247 7.56 -0.29 -26.98
N GLY A 248 6.33 0.04 -27.36
CA GLY A 248 5.98 1.25 -28.11
C GLY A 248 4.70 1.94 -27.64
N ILE A 249 4.60 3.26 -27.88
CA ILE A 249 3.42 4.07 -27.50
C ILE A 249 2.12 3.58 -28.15
N SER A 250 2.20 2.98 -29.34
CA SER A 250 1.05 2.49 -30.09
C SER A 250 0.42 1.25 -29.48
N GLU A 251 1.21 0.44 -28.77
CA GLU A 251 0.80 -0.82 -28.15
C GLU A 251 -0.06 -0.57 -26.89
N TRP A 252 -0.01 0.62 -26.28
CA TRP A 252 -0.82 0.98 -25.12
C TRP A 252 -2.33 0.95 -25.37
N LYS A 253 -2.76 1.11 -26.63
CA LYS A 253 -4.19 1.07 -27.02
C LYS A 253 -4.68 -0.34 -27.31
N GLU A 254 -3.80 -1.34 -27.33
CA GLU A 254 -4.20 -2.72 -27.62
C GLU A 254 -4.98 -3.34 -26.45
N SER A 255 -5.88 -4.25 -26.80
CA SER A 255 -6.67 -5.02 -25.85
C SER A 255 -5.86 -6.20 -25.33
N LEU A 256 -5.95 -6.49 -24.02
CA LEU A 256 -5.39 -7.71 -23.44
C LEU A 256 -6.04 -8.98 -24.02
N LYS A 257 -7.17 -8.87 -24.71
CA LYS A 257 -7.90 -9.99 -25.34
C LYS A 257 -7.39 -10.38 -26.74
N SER A 258 -6.49 -9.61 -27.34
CA SER A 258 -6.11 -9.83 -28.75
C SER A 258 -5.19 -11.06 -28.92
N PRO A 259 -5.47 -11.96 -29.88
CA PRO A 259 -4.64 -13.15 -30.13
C PRO A 259 -3.20 -12.83 -30.57
N LYS A 260 -2.96 -11.63 -31.12
CA LYS A 260 -1.60 -11.11 -31.37
C LYS A 260 -0.77 -10.93 -30.09
N ASN A 261 -1.44 -10.63 -28.97
CA ASN A 261 -0.80 -10.38 -27.68
C ASN A 261 -0.59 -11.68 -26.91
N LYS A 262 -1.37 -12.75 -27.18
CA LYS A 262 -1.04 -14.10 -26.69
C LYS A 262 0.34 -14.51 -27.15
N ASN A 263 0.69 -14.24 -28.42
CA ASN A 263 2.03 -14.53 -28.94
C ASN A 263 3.14 -13.61 -28.41
N ALA A 264 2.80 -12.43 -27.88
CA ALA A 264 3.74 -11.44 -27.34
C ALA A 264 3.97 -11.59 -25.82
N ILE A 265 2.97 -12.14 -25.11
CA ILE A 265 3.05 -12.63 -23.73
C ILE A 265 3.73 -14.02 -23.73
N SER A 266 3.51 -14.84 -24.77
CA SER A 266 4.05 -16.21 -24.91
C SER A 266 5.50 -16.31 -25.34
N THR A 267 6.25 -15.21 -25.28
CA THR A 267 7.66 -15.27 -25.62
C THR A 267 8.53 -14.51 -24.63
N GLU A 268 8.86 -15.23 -23.55
CA GLU A 268 10.27 -15.50 -23.26
C GLU A 268 10.99 -16.19 -24.46
N THR A 269 10.80 -15.76 -25.72
CA THR A 269 11.81 -16.07 -26.73
C THR A 269 13.01 -15.25 -26.34
N ILE A 270 13.89 -15.92 -25.62
CA ILE A 270 15.25 -16.19 -26.06
C ILE A 270 15.23 -16.44 -27.58
N ASN A 271 14.97 -15.40 -28.36
CA ASN A 271 15.45 -15.34 -29.73
C ASN A 271 16.86 -14.79 -29.60
N THR A 272 17.75 -15.43 -30.35
CA THR A 272 19.19 -15.27 -30.51
C THR A 272 19.63 -13.86 -30.98
N SER A 273 19.03 -12.81 -30.43
CA SER A 273 19.39 -11.40 -30.61
C SER A 273 18.73 -10.50 -29.53
N GLY A 274 19.19 -10.63 -28.29
CA GLY A 274 19.37 -9.54 -27.32
C GLY A 274 18.30 -8.46 -27.07
N SER A 275 17.01 -8.65 -27.33
CA SER A 275 16.00 -7.62 -27.01
C SER A 275 14.67 -8.16 -26.50
N PHE A 276 14.36 -7.83 -25.24
CA PHE A 276 13.05 -8.09 -24.60
C PHE A 276 11.98 -7.23 -25.25
N LYS A 277 10.89 -7.85 -25.73
CA LYS A 277 9.79 -7.15 -26.39
C LYS A 277 8.70 -6.69 -25.42
N HIS A 278 8.59 -7.30 -24.24
CA HIS A 278 7.70 -6.88 -23.16
C HIS A 278 8.38 -7.13 -21.81
N SER A 279 8.28 -6.16 -20.89
CA SER A 279 8.76 -6.31 -19.51
C SER A 279 7.54 -6.37 -18.61
N ILE A 280 7.43 -7.46 -17.85
CA ILE A 280 6.41 -7.61 -16.82
C ILE A 280 7.04 -7.16 -15.51
N LEU A 281 6.45 -6.16 -14.86
CA LEU A 281 6.88 -5.70 -13.54
C LEU A 281 5.88 -6.17 -12.50
N GLY A 282 6.37 -6.76 -11.41
CA GLY A 282 5.51 -7.29 -10.35
C GLY A 282 4.77 -6.17 -9.64
N GLY A 283 3.50 -6.41 -9.29
CA GLY A 283 2.75 -5.48 -8.43
C GLY A 283 3.45 -5.26 -7.09
N GLY A 284 3.99 -6.34 -6.51
CA GLY A 284 4.69 -6.31 -5.22
C GLY A 284 5.95 -5.43 -5.22
N ASP A 285 6.70 -5.40 -6.33
CA ASP A 285 7.93 -4.60 -6.47
C ASP A 285 7.68 -3.09 -6.28
N ILE A 286 6.44 -2.66 -6.54
CA ILE A 286 5.99 -1.28 -6.34
C ILE A 286 5.25 -1.19 -4.99
N GLY A 287 4.37 -2.14 -4.68
CA GLY A 287 3.52 -2.13 -3.49
C GLY A 287 4.26 -2.09 -2.17
N PHE A 288 5.25 -2.96 -1.97
CA PHE A 288 5.93 -3.05 -0.68
C PHE A 288 6.74 -1.78 -0.34
N PRO A 289 7.47 -1.18 -1.29
CA PRO A 289 8.07 0.14 -1.07
C PRO A 289 7.08 1.24 -0.74
N LEU A 290 5.93 1.30 -1.43
CA LEU A 290 4.87 2.29 -1.13
C LEU A 290 4.34 2.11 0.30
N LEU A 291 4.11 0.85 0.71
CA LEU A 291 3.67 0.50 2.06
C LEU A 291 4.69 0.94 3.11
N LEU A 292 5.98 0.69 2.89
CA LEU A 292 7.04 1.15 3.79
C LEU A 292 7.12 2.68 3.86
N THR A 293 7.11 3.37 2.72
CA THR A 293 7.11 4.85 2.66
C THR A 293 5.93 5.43 3.42
N SER A 294 4.74 4.83 3.27
CA SER A 294 3.54 5.23 3.98
C SER A 294 3.66 5.02 5.49
N ALA A 295 4.17 3.85 5.92
CA ALA A 295 4.42 3.58 7.33
C ALA A 295 5.40 4.59 7.95
N VAL A 296 6.47 4.93 7.23
CA VAL A 296 7.46 5.92 7.66
C VAL A 296 6.86 7.33 7.72
N TYR A 297 5.97 7.70 6.80
CA TYR A 297 5.31 9.00 6.82
C TYR A 297 4.53 9.19 8.13
N PHE A 298 3.72 8.20 8.50
CA PHE A 298 2.88 8.32 9.70
C PHE A 298 3.70 8.27 10.99
N ALA A 299 4.84 7.57 11.01
CA ALA A 299 5.69 7.46 12.20
C ALA A 299 6.66 8.64 12.38
N MET A 300 7.28 9.10 11.29
CA MET A 300 8.46 9.98 11.32
C MET A 300 8.32 11.22 10.42
N GLY A 301 7.17 11.39 9.77
CA GLY A 301 6.83 12.55 8.96
C GLY A 301 7.32 12.51 7.51
N PHE A 302 7.04 13.59 6.80
CA PHE A 302 7.21 13.68 5.35
C PHE A 302 8.67 13.57 4.87
N ASN A 303 9.60 14.29 5.50
CA ASN A 303 11.01 14.33 5.08
C ASN A 303 11.66 12.94 5.16
N SER A 304 11.39 12.25 6.26
CA SER A 304 11.75 10.86 6.54
C SER A 304 11.24 9.91 5.45
N ALA A 305 9.95 10.01 5.12
CA ALA A 305 9.33 9.17 4.10
C ALA A 305 9.88 9.46 2.69
N LEU A 306 10.16 10.73 2.38
CA LEU A 306 10.76 11.12 1.12
C LEU A 306 12.17 10.53 0.94
N LEU A 307 12.99 10.52 2.01
CA LEU A 307 14.30 9.90 1.98
C LEU A 307 14.20 8.40 1.71
N VAL A 308 13.34 7.68 2.44
CA VAL A 308 13.11 6.24 2.24
C VAL A 308 12.59 5.95 0.83
N ALA A 309 11.67 6.77 0.31
CA ALA A 309 11.16 6.66 -1.05
C ALA A 309 12.28 6.83 -2.10
N ALA A 310 13.18 7.80 -1.91
CA ALA A 310 14.32 8.01 -2.81
C ALA A 310 15.29 6.83 -2.80
N PHE A 311 15.59 6.27 -1.63
CA PHE A 311 16.40 5.06 -1.50
C PHE A 311 15.75 3.82 -2.12
N SER A 312 14.42 3.66 -1.97
CA SER A 312 13.69 2.57 -2.62
C SER A 312 13.71 2.68 -4.15
N LEU A 313 13.61 3.90 -4.68
CA LEU A 313 13.76 4.19 -6.11
C LEU A 313 15.18 3.89 -6.60
N ALA A 314 16.21 4.27 -5.84
CA ALA A 314 17.59 3.89 -6.11
C ALA A 314 17.76 2.36 -6.11
N GLY A 315 17.06 1.67 -5.20
CA GLY A 315 16.86 0.21 -5.16
C GLY A 315 16.42 -0.37 -6.50
N LEU A 316 15.32 0.16 -7.05
CA LEU A 316 14.75 -0.27 -8.32
C LEU A 316 15.71 0.01 -9.49
N ILE A 317 16.35 1.19 -9.50
CA ILE A 317 17.37 1.54 -10.51
C ILE A 317 18.54 0.56 -10.44
N CYS A 318 19.01 0.23 -9.24
CA CYS A 318 20.08 -0.74 -9.02
C CYS A 318 19.69 -2.14 -9.51
N ALA A 319 18.46 -2.60 -9.22
CA ALA A 319 17.95 -3.87 -9.76
C ALA A 319 18.01 -3.91 -11.29
N TYR A 320 17.56 -2.85 -11.96
CA TYR A 320 17.66 -2.76 -13.43
C TYR A 320 19.10 -2.70 -13.94
N MET A 321 20.00 -2.00 -13.24
CA MET A 321 21.42 -1.97 -13.58
C MET A 321 22.04 -3.38 -13.46
N ILE A 322 21.77 -4.10 -12.38
CA ILE A 322 22.27 -5.47 -12.18
C ILE A 322 21.69 -6.39 -13.26
N GLN A 323 20.40 -6.30 -13.56
CA GLN A 323 19.76 -7.09 -14.61
C GLN A 323 20.42 -6.85 -15.99
N SER A 324 20.73 -5.58 -16.31
CA SER A 324 21.33 -5.19 -17.58
C SER A 324 22.80 -5.59 -17.69
N TYR A 325 23.61 -5.34 -16.65
CA TYR A 325 25.06 -5.52 -16.71
C TYR A 325 25.51 -6.93 -16.29
N VAL A 326 24.94 -7.48 -15.22
CA VAL A 326 25.40 -8.74 -14.62
C VAL A 326 24.69 -9.94 -15.24
N LEU A 327 23.36 -9.86 -15.34
CA LEU A 327 22.53 -11.01 -15.72
C LEU A 327 22.27 -11.10 -17.23
N LYS A 328 22.73 -10.11 -18.02
CA LYS A 328 22.58 -10.05 -19.49
C LYS A 328 21.15 -10.39 -19.96
N GLY A 329 20.15 -9.95 -19.19
CA GLY A 329 18.74 -10.18 -19.49
C GLY A 329 18.08 -11.39 -18.82
N LYS A 330 18.80 -12.23 -18.08
CA LYS A 330 18.16 -13.32 -17.31
C LYS A 330 17.16 -12.74 -16.29
N PRO A 331 16.07 -13.47 -15.96
CA PRO A 331 15.12 -13.05 -14.93
C PRO A 331 15.87 -12.81 -13.61
N MET A 332 15.58 -11.69 -12.97
CA MET A 332 16.22 -11.24 -11.74
C MET A 332 15.14 -10.91 -10.70
N PRO A 333 15.33 -11.29 -9.42
CA PRO A 333 14.48 -10.82 -8.34
C PRO A 333 14.72 -9.32 -8.14
N ALA A 334 13.68 -8.50 -8.29
CA ALA A 334 13.79 -7.05 -8.18
C ALA A 334 13.73 -6.56 -6.73
N LEU A 335 13.08 -7.33 -5.85
CA LEU A 335 12.88 -6.96 -4.45
C LEU A 335 14.16 -6.91 -3.61
N PRO A 336 15.16 -7.80 -3.73
CA PRO A 336 16.34 -7.76 -2.86
C PRO A 336 17.13 -6.44 -2.93
N PRO A 337 17.48 -5.89 -4.10
CA PRO A 337 18.11 -4.57 -4.17
C PRO A 337 17.23 -3.45 -3.59
N ILE A 338 15.91 -3.51 -3.83
CA ILE A 338 14.95 -2.55 -3.29
C ILE A 338 14.90 -2.61 -1.77
N ALA A 339 14.84 -3.81 -1.18
CA ALA A 339 14.77 -4.02 0.25
C ALA A 339 16.04 -3.55 0.96
N VAL A 340 17.22 -3.89 0.43
CA VAL A 340 18.51 -3.47 1.01
C VAL A 340 18.65 -1.95 0.97
N LEU A 341 18.37 -1.30 -0.16
CA LEU A 341 18.49 0.15 -0.22
C LEU A 341 17.40 0.86 0.59
N SER A 342 16.18 0.33 0.64
CA SER A 342 15.13 0.86 1.53
C SER A 342 15.50 0.72 3.01
N LEU A 343 16.17 -0.36 3.39
CA LEU A 343 16.69 -0.55 4.76
C LEU A 343 17.76 0.49 5.10
N VAL A 344 18.69 0.75 4.19
CA VAL A 344 19.66 1.85 4.37
C VAL A 344 18.93 3.18 4.52
N GLY A 345 17.93 3.45 3.67
CA GLY A 345 17.09 4.65 3.78
C GLY A 345 16.41 4.77 5.13
N LEU A 346 15.84 3.67 5.66
CA LEU A 346 15.18 3.65 6.96
C LEU A 346 16.17 3.90 8.11
N LEU A 347 17.33 3.25 8.08
CA LEU A 347 18.38 3.39 9.09
C LEU A 347 18.99 4.81 9.14
N LEU A 348 18.94 5.57 8.05
CA LEU A 348 19.42 6.96 8.01
C LEU A 348 18.44 7.97 8.62
N VAL A 349 17.18 7.57 8.77
CA VAL A 349 16.12 8.44 9.31
C VAL A 349 15.96 8.31 10.82
N ILE A 350 16.28 7.11 11.35
CA ILE A 350 16.21 6.77 12.78
C ILE A 350 17.43 7.36 13.50
#